data_AF-A0A2V9SGV2-F1
#
_entry.id   AF-A0A2V9SGV2-F1
#
_cell.length_a   1.000
_cell.length_b   1.000
_cell.length_c   1.000
_cell.angle_alpha   90.00
_cell.angle_beta   90.00
_cell.angle_gamma   90.00
#
_symmetry.space_group_name_H-M   'P 1'
#
loop_
_entity.id
_entity.type
_entity.pdbx_description
1 polymer ?
#
loop_
_entity_poly.entity_id
_entity_poly.type
_entity_poly.pdbx_seq_one_letter_code
_entity_poly.pdbx_strand_id
1 'polypeptide(L)'
;MKSRTVGDRAIALLLEGLHSSNACDAWVEFLESYGPVLYQTARAYTSNQDAAANCYVYMCDELARNRCRRLLKFNPKGRASFTTWLRVVARNLCFDWHRGQSGRHRPFKSFEDLSLLELEIYH
;
A
#
# COMPACT_ATOMS: atom_id res chain seq x y z
N MET A 1 15.26 17.96 -18.84
CA MET A 1 14.55 18.60 -17.70
C MET A 1 13.09 18.79 -18.08
N LYS A 2 12.23 17.77 -17.87
CA LYS A 2 10.78 17.93 -18.07
C LYS A 2 10.20 18.70 -16.89
N SER A 3 9.40 19.72 -17.21
CA SER A 3 8.83 20.72 -16.30
C SER A 3 8.27 20.11 -15.01
N ARG A 4 9.03 20.24 -13.92
CA ARG A 4 8.69 19.70 -12.58
C ARG A 4 7.49 20.43 -11.97
N THR A 5 7.34 21.71 -12.30
CA THR A 5 6.41 22.65 -11.67
C THR A 5 4.93 22.40 -11.95
N VAL A 6 4.58 21.87 -13.13
CA VAL A 6 3.17 21.57 -13.46
C VAL A 6 2.70 20.29 -12.77
N GLY A 7 3.55 19.26 -12.76
CA GLY A 7 3.29 18.02 -12.02
C GLY A 7 3.22 18.25 -10.51
N ASP A 8 4.12 19.09 -9.96
CA ASP A 8 4.15 19.42 -8.53
C ASP A 8 2.93 20.26 -8.10
N ARG A 9 2.38 21.12 -8.96
CA ARG A 9 1.13 21.85 -8.69
C ARG A 9 -0.09 20.95 -8.75
N ALA A 10 -0.17 20.07 -9.75
CA ALA A 10 -1.29 19.13 -9.88
C ALA A 10 -1.37 18.20 -8.66
N ILE A 11 -0.23 17.67 -8.19
CA ILE A 11 -0.22 16.84 -6.98
C ILE A 11 -0.56 17.65 -5.73
N ALA A 12 -0.13 18.91 -5.61
CA ALA A 12 -0.48 19.74 -4.46
C ALA A 12 -2.01 19.94 -4.36
N LEU A 13 -2.67 20.26 -5.48
CA LEU A 13 -4.13 20.38 -5.55
C LEU A 13 -4.84 19.07 -5.21
N LEU A 14 -4.34 17.94 -5.73
CA LEU A 14 -4.87 16.62 -5.41
C LEU A 14 -4.78 16.32 -3.90
N LEU A 15 -3.63 16.61 -3.29
CA LEU A 15 -3.43 16.40 -1.84
C LEU A 15 -4.30 17.34 -0.99
N GLU A 16 -4.48 18.59 -1.41
CA GLU A 16 -5.42 19.52 -0.76
C GLU A 16 -6.87 19.01 -0.84
N GLY A 17 -7.27 18.50 -2.02
CA GLY A 17 -8.57 17.88 -2.24
C GLY A 17 -8.85 16.73 -1.26
N LEU A 18 -7.86 15.86 -1.01
CA LEU A 18 -7.96 14.75 -0.05
C LEU A 18 -8.20 15.18 1.40
N HIS A 19 -7.86 16.41 1.78
CA HIS A 19 -8.10 16.97 3.12
C HIS A 19 -9.42 17.74 3.23
N SER A 20 -10.03 18.07 2.09
CA SER A 20 -11.21 18.94 1.98
C SER A 20 -12.53 18.15 2.00
N SER A 21 -13.66 18.85 1.87
CA SER A 21 -14.98 18.24 1.67
C SER A 21 -15.08 17.41 0.38
N ASN A 22 -14.15 17.60 -0.57
CA ASN A 22 -14.11 16.90 -1.86
C ASN A 22 -13.21 15.66 -1.82
N ALA A 23 -12.98 15.10 -0.62
CA ALA A 23 -12.04 13.99 -0.43
C ALA A 23 -12.39 12.75 -1.26
N CYS A 24 -13.67 12.48 -1.53
CA CYS A 24 -14.08 11.34 -2.35
C CYS A 24 -13.61 11.48 -3.81
N ASP A 25 -13.85 12.63 -4.44
CA ASP A 25 -13.47 12.85 -5.85
C ASP A 25 -11.95 12.87 -6.01
N ALA A 26 -11.25 13.55 -5.09
CA ALA A 26 -9.79 13.56 -5.06
C ALA A 26 -9.21 12.16 -4.82
N TRP A 27 -9.90 11.30 -4.06
CA TRP A 27 -9.50 9.92 -3.87
C TRP A 27 -9.68 9.07 -5.14
N VAL A 28 -10.77 9.28 -5.88
CA VAL A 28 -10.98 8.63 -7.18
C VAL A 28 -9.90 9.06 -8.17
N GLU A 29 -9.63 10.36 -8.31
CA GLU A 29 -8.58 10.88 -9.19
C GLU A 29 -7.19 10.34 -8.81
N PHE A 30 -6.92 10.21 -7.50
CA PHE A 30 -5.70 9.58 -7.00
C PHE A 30 -5.60 8.12 -7.43
N LEU A 31 -6.66 7.33 -7.30
CA LEU A 31 -6.65 5.92 -7.70
C LEU A 31 -6.55 5.74 -9.22
N GLU A 32 -7.19 6.60 -10.01
CA GLU A 32 -7.05 6.57 -11.47
C GLU A 32 -5.60 6.84 -11.90
N SER A 33 -4.96 7.82 -11.28
CA SER A 33 -3.59 8.24 -11.63
C SER A 33 -2.51 7.32 -11.08
N TYR A 34 -2.69 6.80 -9.87
CA TYR A 34 -1.63 6.11 -9.11
C TYR A 34 -1.96 4.67 -8.73
N GLY A 35 -3.20 4.22 -8.90
CA GLY A 35 -3.62 2.83 -8.71
C GLY A 35 -2.74 1.83 -9.48
N PRO A 36 -2.42 2.06 -10.77
CA PRO A 36 -1.49 1.20 -11.50
C PRO A 36 -0.10 1.12 -10.85
N VAL A 37 0.43 2.23 -10.31
CA VAL A 37 1.74 2.24 -9.63
C VAL A 37 1.69 1.42 -8.33
N LEU A 38 0.62 1.57 -7.56
CA LEU A 38 0.40 0.81 -6.33
C LEU A 38 0.26 -0.69 -6.63
N TYR A 39 -0.54 -1.06 -7.63
CA TYR A 39 -0.76 -2.47 -8.00
C TYR A 39 0.52 -3.12 -8.56
N GLN A 40 1.27 -2.41 -9.41
CA GLN A 40 2.57 -2.91 -9.88
C GLN A 40 3.58 -3.07 -8.73
N THR A 41 3.53 -2.19 -7.74
CA THR A 41 4.33 -2.37 -6.52
C THR A 41 3.88 -3.60 -5.74
N ALA A 42 2.57 -3.82 -5.56
CA ALA A 42 2.05 -5.04 -4.91
C ALA A 42 2.60 -6.30 -5.60
N ARG A 43 2.43 -6.39 -6.92
CA ARG A 43 2.90 -7.52 -7.74
C ARG A 43 4.39 -7.79 -7.60
N ALA A 44 5.22 -6.75 -7.49
CA ALA A 44 6.65 -6.90 -7.34
C ALA A 44 7.08 -7.48 -5.98
N TYR A 45 6.22 -7.40 -4.96
CA TYR A 45 6.53 -7.83 -3.60
C TYR A 45 5.67 -9.00 -3.09
N THR A 46 4.76 -9.54 -3.90
CA THR A 46 3.91 -10.69 -3.52
C THR A 46 4.13 -11.89 -4.43
N SER A 47 3.84 -13.10 -3.93
CA SER A 47 4.12 -14.36 -4.63
C SER A 47 3.20 -14.67 -5.81
N ASN A 48 1.95 -14.20 -5.79
CA ASN A 48 0.97 -14.47 -6.83
C ASN A 48 -0.03 -13.30 -7.01
N GLN A 49 -0.92 -13.42 -8.00
CA GLN A 49 -1.87 -12.37 -8.36
C GLN A 49 -2.92 -12.10 -7.27
N ASP A 50 -3.39 -13.12 -6.56
CA ASP A 50 -4.36 -12.96 -5.48
C ASP A 50 -3.75 -12.24 -4.28
N ALA A 51 -2.53 -12.62 -3.91
CA ALA A 51 -1.75 -11.92 -2.90
C ALA A 51 -1.50 -10.46 -3.29
N ALA A 52 -1.21 -10.19 -4.58
CA ALA A 52 -1.04 -8.83 -5.08
C ALA A 52 -2.34 -8.01 -4.96
N ALA A 53 -3.50 -8.60 -5.31
CA ALA A 53 -4.79 -7.95 -5.18
C ALA A 53 -5.13 -7.63 -3.72
N ASN A 54 -4.92 -8.58 -2.82
CA ASN A 54 -5.13 -8.38 -1.37
C ASN A 54 -4.19 -7.33 -0.79
N CYS A 55 -2.91 -7.36 -1.16
CA CYS A 55 -1.94 -6.35 -0.75
C CYS A 55 -2.26 -4.97 -1.32
N TYR A 56 -2.80 -4.89 -2.55
CA TYR A 56 -3.27 -3.64 -3.14
C TYR A 56 -4.45 -3.04 -2.38
N VAL A 57 -5.47 -3.83 -2.07
CA VAL A 57 -6.61 -3.39 -1.25
C VAL A 57 -6.13 -2.91 0.13
N TYR A 58 -5.24 -3.67 0.77
CA TYR A 58 -4.61 -3.26 2.02
C TYR A 58 -3.89 -1.91 1.90
N MET A 59 -3.12 -1.68 0.82
CA MET A 59 -2.47 -0.40 0.58
C MET A 59 -3.46 0.74 0.42
N CYS A 60 -4.54 0.54 -0.35
CA CYS A 60 -5.59 1.54 -0.51
C CYS A 60 -6.22 1.93 0.83
N ASP A 61 -6.55 0.94 1.67
CA ASP A 61 -7.08 1.17 3.01
C ASP A 61 -6.10 1.96 3.89
N GLU A 62 -4.84 1.52 3.98
CA GLU A 62 -3.80 2.21 4.77
C GLU A 62 -3.50 3.64 4.28
N LEU A 63 -3.63 3.89 2.98
CA LEU A 63 -3.46 5.21 2.40
C LEU A 63 -4.66 6.12 2.67
N ALA A 64 -5.88 5.58 2.68
CA ALA A 64 -7.12 6.33 2.99
C ALA A 64 -7.31 6.58 4.50
N ARG A 65 -6.77 5.70 5.35
CA ARG A 65 -6.89 5.80 6.81
C ARG A 65 -6.48 7.15 7.37
N ASN A 66 -7.16 7.55 8.45
CA ASN A 66 -6.93 8.80 9.16
C ASN A 66 -6.98 10.03 8.23
N ARG A 67 -7.98 10.08 7.33
CA ARG A 67 -8.14 11.16 6.33
C ARG A 67 -6.89 11.36 5.48
N CYS A 68 -6.41 10.28 4.88
CA CYS A 68 -5.27 10.31 3.97
C CYS A 68 -3.96 10.84 4.59
N ARG A 69 -3.82 10.80 5.94
CA ARG A 69 -2.68 11.40 6.66
C ARG A 69 -1.32 10.91 6.17
N ARG A 70 -1.24 9.66 5.68
CA ARG A 70 0.01 9.12 5.13
C ARG A 70 0.40 9.81 3.82
N LEU A 71 -0.57 10.07 2.93
CA LEU A 71 -0.38 10.80 1.67
C LEU A 71 0.02 12.26 1.92
N LEU A 72 -0.59 12.90 2.91
CA LEU A 72 -0.31 14.30 3.29
C LEU A 72 1.10 14.53 3.86
N LYS A 73 1.87 13.47 4.13
CA LYS A 73 3.29 13.59 4.53
C LYS A 73 4.23 13.86 3.36
N PHE A 74 3.76 13.77 2.12
CA PHE A 74 4.57 14.14 0.97
C PHE A 74 4.94 15.63 1.03
N ASN A 75 6.20 15.95 0.75
CA ASN A 75 6.69 17.32 0.65
C ASN A 75 6.94 17.68 -0.83
N PRO A 76 6.08 18.49 -1.48
CA PRO A 76 6.26 18.91 -2.86
C PRO A 76 7.56 19.68 -3.14
N LYS A 77 8.15 20.32 -2.11
CA LYS A 77 9.44 21.02 -2.21
C LYS A 77 10.65 20.07 -2.03
N GLY A 78 10.40 18.78 -1.84
CA GLY A 78 11.42 17.76 -1.64
C GLY A 78 12.18 17.38 -2.92
N ARG A 79 13.22 16.55 -2.76
CA ARG A 79 14.09 16.12 -3.88
C ARG A 79 13.50 15.00 -4.75
N ALA A 80 12.48 14.28 -4.28
CA ALA A 80 11.85 13.19 -5.01
C ALA A 80 10.53 13.65 -5.68
N SER A 81 10.17 13.05 -6.81
CA SER A 81 8.81 13.20 -7.35
C SER A 81 7.81 12.45 -6.47
N PHE A 82 6.53 12.80 -6.57
CA PHE A 82 5.48 12.11 -5.84
C PHE A 82 5.44 10.61 -6.16
N THR A 83 5.53 10.22 -7.43
CA THR A 83 5.55 8.81 -7.84
C THR A 83 6.72 8.04 -7.21
N THR A 84 7.92 8.63 -7.16
CA THR A 84 9.09 8.00 -6.53
C THR A 84 8.85 7.81 -5.03
N TRP A 85 8.35 8.85 -4.35
CA TRP A 85 8.01 8.76 -2.94
C TRP A 85 6.90 7.74 -2.67
N LEU A 86 5.85 7.72 -3.49
CA LEU A 86 4.72 6.82 -3.35
C LEU A 86 5.14 5.36 -3.51
N ARG A 87 6.05 5.04 -4.43
CA ARG A 87 6.62 3.69 -4.55
C ARG A 87 7.33 3.25 -3.26
N VAL A 88 8.05 4.16 -2.60
CA VAL A 88 8.70 3.86 -1.31
C VAL A 88 7.64 3.59 -0.23
N VAL A 89 6.59 4.42 -0.17
CA VAL A 89 5.47 4.21 0.76
C VAL A 89 4.76 2.88 0.51
N ALA A 90 4.45 2.57 -0.75
CA ALA A 90 3.79 1.34 -1.17
C ALA A 90 4.65 0.10 -0.85
N ARG A 91 5.95 0.15 -1.13
CA ARG A 91 6.90 -0.91 -0.74
C ARG A 91 6.87 -1.17 0.77
N ASN A 92 6.89 -0.10 1.57
CA ASN A 92 6.85 -0.24 3.03
C ASN A 92 5.52 -0.86 3.48
N LEU A 93 4.39 -0.49 2.86
CA LEU A 93 3.10 -1.11 3.13
C LEU A 93 3.05 -2.58 2.71
N CYS A 94 3.73 -2.98 1.62
CA CYS A 94 3.88 -4.39 1.28
C CYS A 94 4.60 -5.16 2.38
N PHE A 95 5.67 -4.59 2.96
CA PHE A 95 6.34 -5.21 4.11
C PHE A 95 5.47 -5.22 5.37
N ASP A 96 4.72 -4.16 5.64
CA ASP A 96 3.79 -4.10 6.77
C ASP A 96 2.72 -5.20 6.64
N TRP A 97 2.16 -5.38 5.43
CA TRP A 97 1.23 -6.45 5.09
C TRP A 97 1.85 -7.84 5.33
N HIS A 98 3.05 -8.08 4.80
CA HIS A 98 3.77 -9.34 5.01
C HIS A 98 4.06 -9.63 6.48
N ARG A 99 4.41 -8.61 7.28
CA ARG A 99 4.61 -8.77 8.73
C ARG A 99 3.29 -9.14 9.44
N GLY A 100 2.18 -8.53 9.04
CA GLY A 100 0.85 -8.87 9.54
C GLY A 100 0.39 -10.28 9.15
N GLN A 101 0.79 -10.76 7.98
CA GLN A 101 0.49 -12.11 7.49
C GLN A 101 1.39 -13.17 8.14
N SER A 102 2.69 -12.89 8.30
CA SER A 102 3.67 -13.80 8.92
C SER A 102 3.42 -13.97 10.43
N GLY A 103 2.76 -13.00 11.07
CA GLY A 103 2.27 -13.14 12.44
C GLY A 103 1.08 -14.11 12.59
N ARG A 104 0.45 -14.55 11.48
CA ARG A 104 -0.67 -15.50 11.44
C ARG A 104 -0.25 -16.93 11.06
N HIS A 105 1.01 -17.30 11.32
CA HIS A 105 1.39 -18.70 11.50
C HIS A 105 2.16 -18.84 12.81
N ARG A 106 1.43 -18.78 13.92
CA ARG A 106 1.78 -19.67 15.02
C ARG A 106 1.02 -20.97 14.74
N PRO A 107 1.68 -22.11 14.44
CA PRO A 107 1.05 -23.38 14.78
C PRO A 107 0.56 -23.23 16.22
N PHE A 108 -0.67 -23.65 16.52
CA PHE A 108 -1.13 -23.63 17.90
C PHE A 108 -0.08 -24.36 18.73
N LYS A 109 0.26 -23.88 19.93
CA LYS A 109 1.22 -24.57 20.82
C LYS A 109 0.84 -26.04 21.07
N SER A 110 -0.43 -26.39 20.87
CA SER A 110 -0.93 -27.76 20.87
C SER A 110 -0.44 -28.64 19.71
N PHE A 111 0.30 -28.11 18.73
CA PHE A 111 0.99 -28.86 17.67
C PHE A 111 2.51 -28.93 17.86
N GLU A 112 3.08 -28.29 18.89
CA GLU A 112 4.51 -28.43 19.19
C GLU A 112 4.84 -29.80 19.82
N ASP A 113 3.85 -30.47 20.41
CA ASP A 113 3.95 -31.81 21.00
C ASP A 113 3.43 -32.95 20.10
N LEU A 114 2.88 -32.63 18.92
CA LEU A 114 2.33 -33.65 18.02
C LEU A 114 3.44 -34.21 17.12
N SER A 115 3.49 -35.53 17.03
CA SER A 115 4.49 -36.22 16.21
C SER A 115 4.20 -36.02 14.72
N LEU A 116 5.22 -36.12 13.86
CA LEU A 116 5.09 -35.95 12.40
C LEU A 116 3.97 -36.79 11.75
N LEU A 117 3.49 -37.85 12.40
CA LEU A 117 2.40 -38.70 11.93
C LEU A 117 1.01 -38.04 12.03
N GLU A 118 0.80 -37.07 12.92
CA GLU A 118 -0.52 -36.47 13.18
C GLU A 118 -0.87 -35.33 12.22
N LEU A 119 0.13 -34.77 11.52
CA LEU A 119 -0.07 -33.77 10.46
C LEU A 119 -0.59 -34.38 9.15
N GLU A 120 -0.46 -35.70 8.95
CA GLU A 120 -0.84 -36.38 7.71
C GLU A 120 -2.36 -36.62 7.62
N ILE A 121 -3.11 -36.44 8.71
CA ILE A 121 -4.57 -36.64 8.77
C ILE A 121 -5.35 -35.36 8.40
N TYR A 122 -4.70 -34.19 8.40
CA TYR A 122 -5.34 -32.89 8.11
C TYR A 122 -5.15 -32.38 6.67
N HIS A 123 -4.84 -33.29 5.72
CA HIS A 123 -4.73 -32.99 4.29
C HIS A 123 -5.99 -33.34 3.50
#